data_AF-A0A558AVX5-F1
#
_entry.id   AF-A0A558AVX5-F1
#
_cell.length_a   1.000
_cell.length_b   1.000
_cell.length_c   1.000
_cell.angle_alpha   90.00
_cell.angle_beta   90.00
_cell.angle_gamma   90.00
#
_symmetry.space_group_name_H-M   'P 1'
#
loop_
_entity.id
_entity.type
_entity.pdbx_description
1 polymer ?
#
loop_
_entity_poly.entity_id
_entity_poly.type
_entity_poly.pdbx_seq_one_letter_code
_entity_poly.pdbx_strand_id
1 'polypeptide(L)'
;MRRAARAADPGNPLSVAQLELLSCLAENPGAQPSRLARVLNLAPNSVTTLVNGLRTRGLVTGTSGDDRRTVHLNLTATGEDAVRRWQSANAGILGAALADLHPGWQHLLTAALPALRELIDAIDRQATPPGQAG
;
A
#
# COMPACT_ATOMS: atom_id res chain seq x y z
N MET A 1 -10.12 -3.17 -8.72
CA MET A 1 -10.59 -3.74 -7.43
C MET A 1 -11.24 -2.73 -6.47
N ARG A 2 -10.92 -1.42 -6.51
CA ARG A 2 -11.44 -0.41 -5.56
C ARG A 2 -12.97 -0.46 -5.30
N ARG A 3 -13.79 -0.63 -6.33
CA ARG A 3 -15.26 -0.74 -6.21
C ARG A 3 -15.70 -2.01 -5.47
N ALA A 4 -15.14 -3.16 -5.84
CA ALA A 4 -15.45 -4.45 -5.20
C ALA A 4 -15.01 -4.45 -3.73
N ALA A 5 -13.84 -3.89 -3.45
CA ALA A 5 -13.32 -3.80 -2.10
C ALA A 5 -14.17 -2.91 -1.18
N ARG A 6 -14.72 -1.81 -1.72
CA ARG A 6 -15.69 -0.98 -0.99
C ARG A 6 -17.05 -1.65 -0.82
N ALA A 7 -17.46 -2.50 -1.75
CA ALA A 7 -18.68 -3.30 -1.63
C ALA A 7 -18.55 -4.44 -0.62
N ALA A 8 -17.34 -5.00 -0.44
CA ALA A 8 -17.06 -6.07 0.52
C ALA A 8 -17.01 -5.60 1.98
N ASP A 9 -16.67 -4.32 2.22
CA ASP A 9 -16.68 -3.71 3.55
C ASP A 9 -17.30 -2.30 3.50
N PRO A 10 -18.63 -2.20 3.30
CA PRO A 10 -19.32 -0.90 3.17
C PRO A 10 -19.32 -0.11 4.49
N GLY A 11 -19.13 -0.77 5.63
CA GLY A 11 -19.00 -0.15 6.95
C GLY A 11 -17.61 0.42 7.23
N ASN A 12 -16.62 0.18 6.36
CA ASN A 12 -15.27 0.69 6.58
C ASN A 12 -15.26 2.23 6.52
N PRO A 13 -14.86 2.91 7.61
CA PRO A 13 -14.81 4.36 7.61
C PRO A 13 -13.65 4.90 6.77
N LEU A 14 -12.70 4.06 6.36
CA LEU A 14 -11.52 4.45 5.58
C LEU A 14 -11.86 4.49 4.08
N SER A 15 -11.34 5.51 3.40
CA SER A 15 -11.37 5.55 1.94
C SER A 15 -10.35 4.57 1.35
N VAL A 16 -10.52 4.19 0.09
CA VAL A 16 -9.57 3.31 -0.58
C VAL A 16 -8.17 3.93 -0.64
N ALA A 17 -8.06 5.25 -0.85
CA ALA A 17 -6.78 5.95 -0.84
C ALA A 17 -6.10 5.93 0.55
N GLN A 18 -6.88 5.99 1.63
CA GLN A 18 -6.35 5.84 3.00
C GLN A 18 -5.82 4.42 3.23
N LEU A 19 -6.53 3.39 2.77
CA LEU A 19 -6.12 1.99 2.88
C LEU A 19 -4.88 1.68 2.04
N GLU A 20 -4.79 2.24 0.83
CA GLU A 20 -3.60 2.15 -0.03
C GLU A 20 -2.40 2.85 0.63
N LEU A 21 -2.58 4.02 1.24
CA LEU A 21 -1.50 4.69 1.96
C LEU A 21 -1.02 3.88 3.16
N LEU A 22 -1.94 3.33 3.97
CA LEU A 22 -1.59 2.45 5.09
C LEU A 22 -0.83 1.21 4.62
N SER A 23 -1.26 0.60 3.50
CA SER A 23 -0.59 -0.58 2.93
C SER A 23 0.82 -0.23 2.44
N CYS A 24 0.98 0.89 1.73
CA CYS A 24 2.29 1.38 1.30
C CYS A 24 3.22 1.69 2.48
N LEU A 25 2.68 2.21 3.59
CA LEU A 25 3.44 2.47 4.80
C LEU A 25 3.82 1.18 5.54
N ALA A 26 2.97 0.14 5.52
CA ALA A 26 3.32 -1.18 6.04
C ALA A 26 4.54 -1.78 5.32
N GLU A 27 4.62 -1.59 4.00
CA GLU A 27 5.73 -2.04 3.16
C GLU A 27 6.97 -1.15 3.29
N ASN A 28 6.82 0.09 3.78
CA ASN A 28 7.90 1.05 3.94
C ASN A 28 7.88 1.69 5.35
N PRO A 29 8.13 0.94 6.44
CA PRO A 29 8.15 1.49 7.79
C PRO A 29 9.17 2.64 7.92
N GLY A 30 8.81 3.68 8.66
CA GLY A 30 9.65 4.87 8.81
C GLY A 30 9.73 5.77 7.57
N ALA A 31 8.93 5.53 6.52
CA ALA A 31 8.96 6.36 5.32
C ALA A 31 8.55 7.82 5.61
N GLN A 32 9.20 8.74 4.90
CA GLN A 32 8.79 10.14 4.86
C GLN A 32 7.55 10.33 3.96
N PRO A 33 6.71 11.35 4.21
CA PRO A 33 5.55 11.66 3.37
C PRO A 33 5.90 11.84 1.88
N SER A 34 7.06 12.44 1.58
CA SER A 34 7.56 12.62 0.21
C SER A 34 7.81 11.30 -0.52
N ARG A 35 8.33 10.28 0.18
CA ARG A 35 8.51 8.94 -0.37
C ARG A 35 7.17 8.29 -0.67
N LEU A 36 6.20 8.39 0.24
CA LEU A 36 4.85 7.86 0.03
C LEU A 36 4.15 8.53 -1.17
N ALA A 37 4.32 9.84 -1.34
CA ALA A 37 3.79 10.58 -2.49
C ALA A 37 4.32 10.03 -3.81
N ARG A 38 5.63 9.76 -3.89
CA ARG A 38 6.25 9.19 -5.09
C ARG A 38 5.78 7.76 -5.36
N VAL A 39 5.76 6.90 -4.33
CA VAL A 39 5.37 5.48 -4.48
C VAL A 39 3.90 5.36 -4.89
N LEU A 40 3.02 6.17 -4.31
CA LEU A 40 1.58 6.14 -4.62
C LEU A 40 1.20 7.01 -5.82
N ASN A 41 2.16 7.69 -6.44
CA ASN A 41 1.95 8.70 -7.49
C ASN A 41 0.87 9.73 -7.11
N LEU A 42 0.96 10.26 -5.89
CA LEU A 42 0.04 11.24 -5.32
C LEU A 42 0.71 12.61 -5.19
N ALA A 43 -0.07 13.67 -5.34
CA ALA A 43 0.38 15.02 -5.03
C ALA A 43 0.72 15.16 -3.53
N PRO A 44 1.77 15.92 -3.14
CA PRO A 44 2.18 16.05 -1.74
C PRO A 44 1.07 16.53 -0.80
N ASN A 45 0.20 17.44 -1.25
CA ASN A 45 -0.94 17.93 -0.48
C ASN A 45 -1.99 16.83 -0.19
N SER A 46 -2.20 15.91 -1.15
CA SER A 46 -3.07 14.74 -0.98
C SER A 46 -2.51 13.81 0.09
N VAL A 47 -1.20 13.56 0.06
CA VAL A 47 -0.54 12.74 1.11
C VAL A 47 -0.67 13.39 2.48
N THR A 48 -0.40 14.68 2.61
CA THR A 48 -0.57 15.40 3.89
C THR A 48 -1.99 15.28 4.43
N THR A 49 -3.00 15.47 3.56
CA THR A 49 -4.42 15.34 3.94
C THR A 49 -4.76 13.93 4.42
N LEU A 50 -4.30 12.91 3.67
CA LEU A 50 -4.52 11.51 4.03
C LEU A 50 -3.85 11.15 5.36
N VAL A 51 -2.57 11.52 5.53
CA VAL A 51 -1.79 11.26 6.74
C VAL A 51 -2.44 11.94 7.95
N ASN A 52 -2.85 13.20 7.83
CA ASN A 52 -3.54 13.90 8.92
C ASN A 52 -4.84 13.20 9.31
N GLY A 53 -5.68 12.81 8.34
CA GLY A 53 -6.90 12.06 8.61
C GLY A 53 -6.65 10.71 9.29
N LEU A 54 -5.56 10.03 8.92
CA LEU A 54 -5.16 8.75 9.53
C LEU A 54 -4.56 8.93 10.93
N ARG A 55 -3.82 10.01 11.18
CA ARG A 55 -3.30 10.37 12.52
C ARG A 55 -4.44 10.70 13.49
N THR A 56 -5.43 11.48 13.05
CA THR A 56 -6.63 11.79 13.88
C THR A 56 -7.39 10.53 14.27
N ARG A 57 -7.33 9.47 13.46
CA ARG A 57 -7.93 8.16 13.74
C ARG A 57 -7.00 7.22 14.53
N GLY A 58 -5.81 7.69 14.92
CA GLY A 58 -4.84 6.89 15.66
C GLY A 58 -4.27 5.72 14.87
N LEU A 59 -4.26 5.77 13.53
CA LEU A 59 -3.77 4.68 12.67
C LEU A 59 -2.29 4.85 12.30
N VAL A 60 -1.81 6.08 12.27
CA VAL A 60 -0.43 6.45 11.91
C VAL A 60 0.18 7.30 13.03
N THR A 61 1.45 7.09 13.32
CA THR A 61 2.28 7.96 14.15
C THR A 61 3.37 8.59 13.31
N GLY A 62 3.85 9.76 13.75
CA GLY A 62 4.99 10.44 13.15
C GLY A 62 6.02 10.73 14.21
N THR A 63 7.28 10.36 13.94
CA THR A 63 8.43 10.69 14.77
C THR A 63 9.23 11.78 14.08
N SER A 64 9.52 12.86 14.80
CA SER A 64 10.42 13.91 14.30
C SER A 64 11.84 13.36 14.23
N GLY A 65 12.51 13.57 13.10
CA GLY A 65 13.94 13.36 12.97
C GLY A 65 14.75 14.44 13.67
N ASP A 66 16.07 14.27 13.68
CA ASP A 66 17.02 15.20 14.30
C ASP A 66 17.00 16.59 13.63
N ASP A 67 16.68 16.62 12.32
CA ASP A 67 16.30 17.85 11.62
C ASP A 67 14.79 18.09 11.76
N ARG A 68 14.43 19.30 12.22
CA ARG A 68 13.05 19.78 12.47
C ARG A 68 12.10 19.63 11.27
N ARG A 69 12.64 19.37 10.07
CA ARG A 69 11.86 19.20 8.83
C ARG A 69 11.59 17.74 8.45
N THR A 70 12.20 16.78 9.13
CA THR A 70 12.07 15.37 8.79
C THR A 70 11.05 14.69 9.68
N VAL A 71 9.98 14.13 9.10
CA VAL A 71 9.00 13.31 9.81
C VAL A 71 9.01 11.91 9.22
N HIS A 72 9.26 10.92 10.07
CA HIS A 72 9.18 9.50 9.74
C HIS A 72 7.84 8.95 10.21
N LEU A 73 7.09 8.34 9.29
CA LEU A 73 5.78 7.79 9.59
C LEU A 73 5.89 6.30 9.95
N ASN A 74 5.07 5.86 10.90
CA ASN A 74 4.90 4.45 11.22
C ASN A 74 3.42 4.13 11.40
N LEU A 75 3.06 2.88 11.19
CA LEU A 75 1.75 2.38 11.59
C LEU A 75 1.72 2.24 13.12
N THR A 76 0.55 2.48 13.68
CA THR A 76 0.21 1.97 15.01
C THR A 76 -0.26 0.53 14.90
N ALA A 77 -0.40 -0.18 16.02
CA ALA A 77 -1.04 -1.50 16.03
C ALA A 77 -2.42 -1.48 15.36
N THR A 78 -3.26 -0.48 15.66
CA THR A 78 -4.57 -0.31 15.02
C THR A 78 -4.46 -0.06 13.51
N GLY A 79 -3.41 0.64 13.07
CA GLY A 79 -3.08 0.84 11.67
C GLY A 79 -2.72 -0.47 10.96
N GLU A 80 -1.88 -1.30 11.59
CA GLU A 80 -1.52 -2.63 11.09
C GLU A 80 -2.75 -3.54 11.00
N ASP A 81 -3.63 -3.52 12.00
CA ASP A 81 -4.89 -4.28 11.99
C ASP A 81 -5.81 -3.84 10.85
N ALA A 82 -5.86 -2.54 10.54
CA ALA A 82 -6.60 -2.03 9.40
C ALA A 82 -6.02 -2.54 8.07
N VAL A 83 -4.69 -2.56 7.92
CA VAL A 83 -4.02 -3.12 6.74
C VAL A 83 -4.31 -4.60 6.57
N ARG A 84 -4.19 -5.40 7.64
CA ARG A 84 -4.44 -6.85 7.57
C ARG A 84 -5.87 -7.18 7.15
N ARG A 85 -6.85 -6.46 7.72
CA ARG A 85 -8.27 -6.62 7.32
C ARG A 85 -8.50 -6.27 5.85
N TRP A 86 -7.91 -5.17 5.39
CA TRP A 86 -8.01 -4.75 3.99
C TRP A 86 -7.38 -5.75 3.03
N GLN A 87 -6.17 -6.23 3.33
CA GLN A 87 -5.47 -7.23 2.53
C GLN A 87 -6.26 -8.54 2.46
N SER A 88 -6.81 -9.00 3.59
CA SER A 88 -7.65 -10.20 3.63
C SER A 88 -8.92 -10.05 2.78
N ALA A 89 -9.61 -8.92 2.87
CA ALA A 89 -10.79 -8.64 2.06
C ALA A 89 -10.45 -8.63 0.56
N ASN A 90 -9.36 -7.96 0.16
CA ASN A 90 -8.91 -7.93 -1.23
C ASN A 90 -8.49 -9.32 -1.75
N ALA A 91 -7.79 -10.11 -0.93
CA ALA A 91 -7.41 -11.47 -1.28
C ALA A 91 -8.64 -12.35 -1.50
N GLY A 92 -9.67 -12.22 -0.65
CA GLY A 92 -10.94 -12.93 -0.82
C GLY A 92 -11.65 -12.57 -2.13
N ILE A 93 -11.72 -11.27 -2.47
CA ILE A 93 -12.32 -10.80 -3.72
C ILE A 93 -11.56 -11.35 -4.93
N LEU A 94 -10.23 -11.26 -4.92
CA LEU A 94 -9.39 -11.76 -6.00
C LEU A 94 -9.51 -13.29 -6.15
N GLY A 95 -9.51 -14.01 -5.03
CA GLY A 95 -9.66 -15.47 -5.01
C GLY A 95 -11.00 -15.92 -5.59
N ALA A 96 -12.10 -15.27 -5.20
CA ALA A 96 -13.43 -15.55 -5.77
C ALA A 96 -13.46 -15.30 -7.28
N ALA A 97 -12.94 -14.15 -7.73
CA ALA A 97 -12.89 -13.83 -9.15
C ALA A 97 -12.01 -14.81 -9.95
N LEU A 98 -10.90 -15.29 -9.39
CA LEU A 98 -10.04 -16.31 -10.01
C LEU A 98 -10.75 -17.66 -10.10
N ALA A 99 -11.47 -18.07 -9.07
CA ALA A 99 -12.19 -19.34 -9.03
C ALA A 99 -13.29 -19.43 -10.11
N ASP A 100 -13.88 -18.29 -10.49
CA ASP A 100 -14.90 -18.21 -11.55
C ASP A 100 -14.33 -18.29 -12.97
N LEU A 101 -13.00 -18.19 -13.14
CA LEU A 101 -12.38 -18.29 -14.47
C LEU A 101 -12.35 -19.74 -14.96
N HIS A 102 -12.27 -19.91 -16.29
CA HIS A 102 -11.99 -21.21 -16.88
C HIS A 102 -10.68 -21.81 -16.31
N PRO A 103 -10.63 -23.11 -15.93
CA PRO A 103 -9.46 -23.70 -15.27
C PRO A 103 -8.14 -23.52 -16.03
N GLY A 104 -8.18 -23.54 -17.37
CA GLY A 104 -7.00 -23.26 -18.20
C GLY A 104 -6.45 -21.84 -18.03
N TRP A 105 -7.32 -20.85 -17.81
CA TRP A 105 -6.90 -19.47 -17.57
C TRP A 105 -6.37 -19.29 -16.14
N GLN A 106 -6.94 -20.00 -15.16
CA GLN A 106 -6.39 -20.06 -13.81
C GLN A 106 -4.96 -20.61 -13.83
N HIS A 107 -4.74 -21.68 -14.59
CA HIS A 107 -3.41 -22.27 -14.76
C HIS A 107 -2.43 -21.31 -15.42
N LEU A 108 -2.83 -20.66 -16.53
CA LEU A 108 -1.99 -19.67 -17.23
C LEU A 108 -1.62 -18.49 -16.33
N LEU A 109 -2.58 -17.92 -15.60
CA LEU A 109 -2.32 -16.81 -14.66
C LEU A 109 -1.35 -17.22 -13.56
N THR A 110 -1.53 -18.43 -13.00
CA THR A 110 -0.65 -18.96 -11.95
C THR A 110 0.76 -19.22 -12.48
N ALA A 111 0.87 -19.83 -13.66
CA ALA A 111 2.15 -20.13 -14.31
C ALA A 111 2.93 -18.87 -14.72
N ALA A 112 2.24 -17.75 -14.96
CA ALA A 112 2.86 -16.48 -15.30
C ALA A 112 3.46 -15.73 -14.08
N LEU A 113 3.04 -16.04 -12.84
CA LEU A 113 3.46 -15.31 -11.64
C LEU A 113 4.98 -15.23 -11.44
N PRO A 114 5.77 -16.30 -11.63
CA PRO A 114 7.23 -16.22 -11.48
C PRO A 114 7.87 -15.27 -12.50
N ALA A 115 7.45 -15.31 -13.77
CA ALA A 115 7.97 -14.42 -14.80
C ALA A 115 7.59 -12.95 -14.54
N LEU A 116 6.38 -12.70 -14.04
CA LEU A 116 5.95 -11.36 -13.64
C LEU A 116 6.77 -10.85 -12.44
N ARG A 117 7.12 -11.70 -11.48
CA ARG A 117 8.01 -11.33 -10.37
C ARG A 117 9.38 -10.93 -10.88
N GLU A 118 9.98 -11.74 -11.75
CA GLU A 118 11.28 -11.43 -12.35
C GLU A 118 11.28 -10.11 -13.11
N LEU A 119 10.21 -9.83 -13.86
CA LEU A 119 10.03 -8.55 -14.56
C LEU A 119 9.95 -7.36 -13.60
N ILE A 120 9.17 -7.47 -12.51
CA ILE A 120 9.08 -6.41 -11.49
C ILE A 120 10.45 -6.16 -10.86
N ASP A 121 11.16 -7.21 -10.46
CA ASP A 121 12.49 -7.07 -9.86
C ASP A 121 13.48 -6.41 -10.84
N ALA A 122 13.37 -6.70 -12.14
CA ALA A 122 14.17 -6.04 -13.17
C ALA A 122 13.84 -4.55 -13.32
N ILE A 123 12.56 -4.16 -13.22
CA ILE A 123 12.12 -2.76 -13.25
C ILE A 123 12.61 -2.01 -12.01
N ASP A 124 12.47 -2.58 -10.82
CA ASP A 124 12.88 -1.94 -9.56
C ASP A 124 14.39 -1.68 -9.50
N ARG A 125 15.19 -2.61 -10.07
CA ARG A 125 16.63 -2.40 -10.24
C ARG A 125 16.96 -1.18 -11.11
N GLN A 126 16.16 -0.89 -12.13
CA GLN A 126 16.36 0.29 -12.99
C GLN A 126 15.90 1.58 -12.30
N ALA A 127 14.91 1.51 -11.41
CA ALA A 127 14.37 2.66 -10.69
C ALA A 127 15.25 3.15 -9.52
N THR A 128 16.26 2.37 -9.11
CA THR A 128 17.22 2.74 -8.07
C THR A 128 18.42 3.47 -8.71
N PRO A 129 18.57 4.80 -8.57
CA PRO A 129 19.69 5.51 -9.15
C PRO A 129 21.02 5.13 -8.47
N PRO A 130 22.14 5.05 -9.21
CA PRO A 130 23.46 4.87 -8.61
C PRO A 130 23.84 6.15 -7.85
N GLY A 131 23.83 6.12 -6.50
CA GLY A 131 24.28 7.26 -5.71
C GLY A 131 23.78 7.43 -4.27
N GLN A 132 23.14 6.44 -3.63
CA GLN A 132 22.79 6.50 -2.19
C GLN A 132 23.37 5.32 -1.39
N ALA A 133 24.61 4.95 -1.70
CA ALA A 133 25.47 4.21 -0.79
C ALA A 133 26.62 5.15 -0.39
N GLY A 134 26.45 5.81 0.75
CA GLY A 134 27.45 6.66 1.40
C GLY A 134 27.19 6.61 2.90
#